data_AF-A0A432UZS1-F1
#
_entry.id   AF-A0A432UZS1-F1
#
_cell.length_a   1.000
_cell.length_b   1.000
_cell.length_c   1.000
_cell.angle_alpha   90.00
_cell.angle_beta   90.00
_cell.angle_gamma   90.00
#
_symmetry.space_group_name_H-M   'P 1'
#
loop_
_entity.id
_entity.type
_entity.pdbx_description
1 polymer ?
#
loop_
_entity_poly.entity_id
_entity_poly.type
_entity_poly.pdbx_seq_one_letter_code
_entity_poly.pdbx_strand_id
1 'polypeptide(L)'
;MNGVKLFLAGALLLPASVAMSADVAPDVVKFEDNAVAASLTGVAGDPTAGAEVFKDRSLGNCLACHANVDMEKELFHGNVGPSMDGVADRWKP
;
A
#
# COMPACT_ATOMS: atom_id res chain seq x y z
N MET A 1 35.50 -20.62 -46.95
CA MET A 1 34.95 -19.27 -47.21
C MET A 1 33.44 -19.38 -47.14
N ASN A 2 32.61 -18.67 -46.39
CA ASN A 2 32.61 -17.63 -45.35
C ASN A 2 31.19 -17.84 -44.75
N GLY A 3 30.86 -17.75 -43.48
CA GLY A 3 31.41 -17.08 -42.33
C GLY A 3 30.20 -16.92 -41.42
N VAL A 4 30.21 -17.58 -40.27
CA VAL A 4 29.17 -17.47 -39.25
C VAL A 4 29.06 -16.00 -38.85
N LYS A 5 27.93 -15.34 -39.15
CA LYS A 5 27.59 -14.03 -38.59
C LYS A 5 26.58 -14.21 -37.48
N LEU A 6 27.12 -14.61 -36.33
CA LEU A 6 26.44 -14.59 -35.04
C LEU A 6 26.27 -13.11 -34.65
N PHE A 7 25.11 -12.51 -34.91
CA PHE A 7 24.78 -11.19 -34.36
C PHE A 7 24.42 -11.37 -32.89
N LEU A 8 25.38 -11.13 -32.01
CA LEU A 8 25.16 -10.95 -30.58
C LEU A 8 24.27 -9.71 -30.38
N ALA A 9 22.98 -9.91 -30.14
CA ALA A 9 22.14 -8.90 -29.53
C ALA A 9 22.58 -8.76 -28.07
N GLY A 10 23.43 -7.76 -27.79
CA GLY A 10 23.82 -7.41 -26.42
C GLY A 10 22.60 -6.97 -25.64
N ALA A 11 22.08 -7.83 -24.77
CA ALA A 11 21.07 -7.46 -23.80
C ALA A 11 21.68 -6.45 -22.82
N LEU A 12 21.28 -5.19 -22.95
CA LEU A 12 21.59 -4.14 -21.98
C LEU A 12 20.86 -4.48 -20.68
N LEU A 13 21.55 -5.16 -19.77
CA LEU A 13 21.09 -5.42 -18.41
C LEU A 13 21.09 -4.08 -17.66
N LEU A 14 19.95 -3.40 -17.67
CA LEU A 14 19.68 -2.30 -16.74
C LEU A 14 19.77 -2.87 -15.32
N PRO A 15 20.61 -2.32 -14.42
CA PRO A 15 20.60 -2.74 -13.04
C PRO A 15 19.22 -2.42 -12.45
N ALA A 16 18.48 -3.44 -12.06
CA ALA A 16 17.25 -3.27 -11.31
C ALA A 16 17.63 -2.67 -9.96
N SER A 17 17.20 -1.43 -9.71
CA SER A 17 17.28 -0.82 -8.39
C SER A 17 16.48 -1.67 -7.42
N VAL A 18 17.14 -2.37 -6.50
CA VAL A 18 16.45 -3.01 -5.38
C VAL A 18 15.91 -1.88 -4.49
N ALA A 19 14.59 -1.74 -4.44
CA ALA A 19 13.94 -0.82 -3.51
C ALA A 19 14.13 -1.36 -2.09
N MET A 20 15.03 -0.74 -1.32
CA MET A 20 15.18 -1.00 0.10
C MET A 20 14.15 -0.14 0.84
N SER A 21 13.10 -0.76 1.37
CA SER A 21 12.20 -0.10 2.32
C SER A 21 12.87 -0.10 3.68
N ALA A 22 13.30 1.08 4.16
CA ALA A 22 13.71 1.23 5.55
C ALA A 22 12.45 1.40 6.41
N ASP A 23 12.32 0.62 7.48
CA ASP A 23 11.20 0.77 8.41
C ASP A 23 11.23 2.15 9.08
N VAL A 24 10.05 2.76 9.26
CA VAL A 24 9.90 3.99 10.03
C VAL A 24 9.75 3.62 11.50
N ALA A 25 10.74 3.99 12.31
CA ALA A 25 10.67 3.74 13.75
C ALA A 25 9.50 4.53 14.38
N PRO A 26 8.76 3.95 15.35
CA PRO A 26 7.59 4.62 15.92
C PRO A 26 7.89 5.99 16.56
N ASP A 27 9.07 6.16 17.16
CA ASP A 27 9.50 7.37 17.88
C ASP A 27 9.85 8.54 16.95
N VAL A 28 10.01 8.28 15.65
CA VAL A 28 10.29 9.35 14.66
C VAL A 28 9.02 9.88 13.99
N VAL A 29 7.85 9.26 14.21
CA VAL A 29 6.58 9.73 13.68
C VAL A 29 6.14 10.97 14.46
N LYS A 30 5.95 12.09 13.74
CA LYS A 30 5.52 13.36 14.32
C LYS A 30 4.00 13.48 14.23
N PHE A 31 3.38 13.74 15.37
CA PHE A 31 1.95 14.01 15.48
C PHE A 31 1.73 15.49 15.79
N GLU A 32 0.85 16.13 15.03
CA GLU A 32 0.39 17.51 15.25
C GLU A 32 -1.13 17.50 15.23
N ASP A 33 -1.78 18.02 16.28
CA ASP A 33 -3.25 18.02 16.42
C ASP A 33 -3.92 16.65 16.18
N ASN A 34 -3.28 15.57 16.64
CA ASN A 34 -3.67 14.17 16.42
C ASN A 34 -3.66 13.70 14.94
N ALA A 35 -2.94 14.40 14.07
CA ALA A 35 -2.72 14.05 12.68
C ALA A 35 -1.23 13.79 12.38
N VAL A 36 -0.97 13.08 11.29
CA VAL A 36 0.37 12.84 10.75
C VAL A 36 0.42 13.39 9.33
N ALA A 37 0.85 14.65 9.19
CA ALA A 37 0.79 15.37 7.92
C ALA A 37 1.84 14.91 6.88
N ALA A 38 2.91 14.27 7.31
CA ALA A 38 4.00 13.81 6.44
C ALA A 38 3.82 12.33 6.04
N SER A 39 4.06 12.00 4.77
CA SER A 39 4.13 10.61 4.31
C SER A 39 5.23 9.85 5.06
N LEU A 40 4.91 8.64 5.52
CA LEU A 40 5.86 7.77 6.22
C LEU A 40 7.00 7.28 5.32
N THR A 41 6.74 7.08 4.03
CA THR A 41 7.71 6.51 3.08
C THR A 41 8.18 7.50 2.02
N GLY A 42 7.48 8.62 1.85
CA GLY A 42 7.67 9.53 0.71
C GLY A 42 7.21 8.96 -0.64
N VAL A 43 6.65 7.73 -0.65
CA VAL A 43 6.12 7.07 -1.84
C VAL A 43 4.60 7.28 -1.91
N ALA A 44 4.07 7.47 -3.11
CA ALA A 44 2.62 7.56 -3.33
C ALA A 44 1.94 6.22 -2.97
N GLY A 45 0.81 6.29 -2.25
CA GLY A 45 0.05 5.10 -1.86
C GLY A 45 -0.63 4.43 -3.06
N ASP A 46 -0.65 3.09 -3.06
CA ASP A 46 -1.42 2.28 -4.00
C ASP A 46 -2.78 1.91 -3.38
N PRO A 47 -3.91 2.43 -3.89
CA PRO A 47 -5.23 2.14 -3.34
C PRO A 47 -5.64 0.67 -3.50
N THR A 48 -5.13 -0.04 -4.51
CA THR A 48 -5.45 -1.46 -4.72
C THR A 48 -4.77 -2.32 -3.65
N ALA A 49 -3.48 -2.06 -3.40
CA ALA A 49 -2.76 -2.70 -2.29
C ALA A 49 -3.37 -2.32 -0.93
N GLY A 50 -3.80 -1.06 -0.76
CA GLY A 50 -4.49 -0.61 0.45
C GLY A 50 -5.81 -1.36 0.70
N ALA A 51 -6.59 -1.61 -0.35
CA ALA A 51 -7.82 -2.40 -0.24
C ALA A 51 -7.54 -3.84 0.22
N GLU A 52 -6.46 -4.46 -0.25
CA GLU A 52 -6.04 -5.80 0.20
C GLU A 52 -5.62 -5.79 1.67
N VAL A 53 -4.78 -4.83 2.08
CA VAL A 53 -4.34 -4.68 3.48
C VAL A 53 -5.53 -4.51 4.42
N PHE A 54 -6.54 -3.73 4.01
CA PHE A 54 -7.71 -3.43 4.82
C PHE A 54 -8.57 -4.68 5.09
N LYS A 55 -8.75 -5.55 4.10
CA LYS A 55 -9.62 -6.74 4.22
C LYS A 55 -8.88 -8.00 4.68
N ASP A 56 -7.58 -8.09 4.46
CA ASP A 56 -6.80 -9.27 4.83
C ASP A 56 -6.67 -9.40 6.37
N ARG A 57 -6.96 -10.61 6.87
CA ARG A 57 -7.03 -10.92 8.30
C ARG A 57 -5.66 -11.01 8.98
N SER A 58 -4.59 -11.25 8.22
CA SER A 58 -3.21 -11.32 8.69
C SER A 58 -2.48 -9.98 8.57
N LEU A 59 -3.10 -9.00 7.90
CA LEU A 59 -2.60 -7.63 7.79
C LEU A 59 -3.42 -6.67 8.67
N GLY A 60 -4.27 -5.83 8.06
CA GLY A 60 -5.03 -4.80 8.78
C GLY A 60 -6.28 -5.33 9.47
N ASN A 61 -6.91 -6.38 8.93
CA ASN A 61 -8.12 -7.01 9.47
C ASN A 61 -9.23 -6.01 9.82
N CYS A 62 -9.35 -4.92 9.06
CA CYS A 62 -10.21 -3.78 9.42
C CYS A 62 -11.69 -4.15 9.37
N LEU A 63 -12.08 -5.04 8.43
CA LEU A 63 -13.44 -5.54 8.30
C LEU A 63 -13.93 -6.32 9.52
N ALA A 64 -13.04 -6.80 10.39
CA ALA A 64 -13.46 -7.44 11.64
C ALA A 64 -14.17 -6.46 12.59
N CYS A 65 -13.89 -5.16 12.45
CA CYS A 65 -14.46 -4.11 13.31
C CYS A 65 -15.37 -3.14 12.57
N HIS A 66 -15.12 -2.88 11.29
CA HIS A 66 -15.78 -1.83 10.52
C HIS A 66 -16.46 -2.36 9.26
N ALA A 67 -17.60 -1.77 8.91
CA ALA A 67 -18.22 -1.94 7.60
C ALA A 67 -17.60 -1.00 6.55
N ASN A 68 -17.58 -1.45 5.29
CA ASN A 68 -17.18 -0.65 4.13
C ASN A 68 -17.96 -1.12 2.89
N VAL A 69 -18.73 -0.23 2.27
CA VAL A 69 -19.58 -0.54 1.10
C VAL A 69 -18.77 -0.92 -0.14
N ASP A 70 -17.57 -0.34 -0.31
CA ASP A 70 -16.70 -0.65 -1.44
C ASP A 70 -16.16 -2.10 -1.39
N MET A 71 -16.34 -2.78 -0.26
CA MET A 71 -15.92 -4.16 -0.02
C MET A 71 -17.09 -5.10 0.26
N GLU A 72 -18.30 -4.78 -0.18
CA GLU A 72 -19.53 -5.59 0.06
C GLU A 72 -19.46 -7.08 -0.36
N LYS A 73 -18.48 -7.46 -1.19
CA LYS A 73 -18.24 -8.85 -1.58
C LYS A 73 -17.54 -9.67 -0.50
N GLU A 74 -16.86 -9.01 0.43
CA GLU A 74 -16.28 -9.64 1.61
C GLU A 74 -17.39 -9.89 2.65
N LEU A 75 -17.31 -11.01 3.36
CA LEU A 75 -18.37 -11.44 4.26
C LEU A 75 -18.11 -10.97 5.70
N PHE A 76 -19.20 -10.83 6.46
CA PHE A 76 -19.18 -10.65 7.92
C PHE A 76 -18.43 -9.40 8.43
N HIS A 77 -18.78 -8.24 7.87
CA HIS A 77 -18.29 -6.97 8.39
C HIS A 77 -18.72 -6.75 9.85
N GLY A 78 -17.77 -6.34 10.70
CA GLY A 78 -18.00 -6.01 12.09
C GLY A 78 -18.76 -4.71 12.29
N ASN A 79 -19.29 -4.54 13.49
CA ASN A 79 -20.03 -3.34 13.93
C ASN A 79 -19.49 -2.77 15.25
N VAL A 80 -18.24 -3.08 15.59
CA VAL A 80 -17.56 -2.55 16.78
C VAL A 80 -17.21 -1.07 16.56
N GLY A 81 -16.68 -0.75 15.39
CA GLY A 81 -16.42 0.61 14.95
C GLY A 81 -17.52 1.13 14.00
N PRO A 82 -17.53 2.45 13.72
CA PRO A 82 -18.44 3.03 12.74
C PRO A 82 -18.09 2.57 11.31
N SER A 83 -19.03 2.77 10.37
CA SER A 83 -18.74 2.53 8.95
C SER A 83 -17.58 3.43 8.46
N MET A 84 -16.73 2.86 7.59
CA MET A 84 -15.65 3.58 6.91
C MET A 84 -16.13 4.35 5.68
N ASP A 85 -17.39 4.18 5.27
CA ASP A 85 -17.97 4.95 4.17
C ASP A 85 -17.86 6.46 4.46
N GLY A 86 -17.42 7.23 3.47
CA GLY A 86 -17.23 8.69 3.60
C GLY A 86 -16.15 9.12 4.60
N VAL A 87 -15.24 8.23 5.02
CA VAL A 87 -14.15 8.58 5.96
C VAL A 87 -13.26 9.71 5.41
N ALA A 88 -13.02 9.72 4.10
CA ALA A 88 -12.21 10.75 3.44
C ALA A 88 -12.88 12.13 3.38
N ASP A 89 -14.21 12.20 3.53
CA ASP A 89 -14.92 13.48 3.65
C ASP A 89 -14.82 14.05 5.07
N ARG A 90 -14.67 13.16 6.07
CA ARG A 90 -14.61 13.52 7.49
C ARG A 90 -13.20 13.88 7.96
N TRP A 91 -12.18 13.23 7.40
CA TRP A 91 -10.80 13.34 7.84
C TRP A 91 -9.89 13.78 6.71
N LYS A 92 -8.89 14.60 7.05
CA LYS A 92 -7.83 15.02 6.13
C LYS A 92 -6.52 14.32 6.50
N PRO A 93 -5.71 13.92 5.50
CA PRO A 93 -4.33 13.54 5.71
C PRO A 93 -3.52 14.67 6.34
#